data_AF-A0A9P8I532-F1
#
_entry.id   AF-A0A9P8I532-F1
#
_cell.length_a   1.000
_cell.length_b   1.000
_cell.length_c   1.000
_cell.angle_alpha   90.00
_cell.angle_beta   90.00
_cell.angle_gamma   90.00
#
_symmetry.space_group_name_H-M   'P 1'
#
loop_
_entity.id
_entity.type
_entity.pdbx_description
1 polymer ?
#
loop_
_entity_poly.entity_id
_entity_poly.type
_entity_poly.pdbx_seq_one_letter_code
_entity_poly.pdbx_strand_id
1 'polypeptide(L)'
;LVQVENKLRGNTDAYSTEDLKIIYVAGRVSGDTLALISLRLRATNRHAYETLNELYKHLEELYDDPNKERNAQQAFKDLTIKKGQTFQEFYALFLRHVADGNISLRDLKDELNDKLL
;
A
#
# COMPACT_ATOMS: atom_id res chain seq x y z
N LEU A 1 -2.48 -4.76 -1.42
CA LEU A 1 -1.81 -5.63 -0.42
C LEU A 1 -2.74 -6.01 0.74
N VAL A 2 -3.35 -5.04 1.43
CA VAL A 2 -4.24 -5.26 2.60
C VAL A 2 -5.27 -6.41 2.46
N GLN A 3 -5.97 -6.54 1.32
CA GLN A 3 -6.93 -7.65 1.13
C GLN A 3 -6.27 -9.03 1.06
N VAL A 4 -5.06 -9.11 0.47
CA VAL A 4 -4.27 -10.34 0.35
C VAL A 4 -3.72 -10.75 1.73
N GLU A 5 -3.20 -9.79 2.50
CA GLU A 5 -2.72 -10.01 3.86
C GLU A 5 -3.82 -10.53 4.78
N ASN A 6 -5.01 -9.90 4.73
CA ASN A 6 -6.17 -10.34 5.51
C ASN A 6 -6.59 -11.77 5.14
N LYS A 7 -6.51 -12.15 3.85
CA LYS A 7 -6.84 -13.50 3.40
C LYS A 7 -5.84 -14.53 3.93
N LEU A 8 -4.55 -14.22 3.87
CA LEU A 8 -3.50 -15.11 4.38
C LEU A 8 -3.61 -15.29 5.90
N ARG A 9 -3.90 -14.20 6.64
CA ARG A 9 -4.11 -14.25 8.09
C ARG A 9 -5.35 -15.05 8.50
N GLY A 10 -6.43 -14.96 7.73
CA GLY A 10 -7.68 -15.68 8.03
C GLY A 10 -7.69 -17.15 7.63
N ASN A 11 -6.78 -17.57 6.75
CA ASN A 11 -6.73 -18.93 6.17
C ASN A 11 -5.37 -19.60 6.44
N THR A 12 -4.86 -19.53 7.66
CA THR A 12 -3.54 -20.10 8.01
C THR A 12 -3.43 -21.59 7.67
N ASP A 13 -4.51 -22.35 7.82
CA ASP A 13 -4.52 -23.79 7.55
C ASP A 13 -4.33 -24.11 6.06
N ALA A 14 -4.82 -23.23 5.17
CA ALA A 14 -4.71 -23.38 3.72
C ALA A 14 -3.39 -22.80 3.16
N TYR A 15 -2.73 -21.92 3.92
CA TYR A 15 -1.48 -21.25 3.55
C TYR A 15 -0.43 -21.45 4.65
N SER A 16 -0.19 -22.72 4.99
CA SER A 16 0.64 -23.13 6.13
C SER A 16 2.14 -22.94 5.91
N THR A 17 2.60 -22.82 4.66
CA THR A 17 4.01 -22.61 4.30
C THR A 17 4.24 -21.28 3.61
N GLU A 18 5.48 -20.77 3.67
CA GLU A 18 5.86 -19.56 2.94
C GLU A 18 5.69 -19.72 1.43
N ASP A 19 6.03 -20.89 0.87
CA ASP A 19 5.81 -21.19 -0.56
C ASP A 19 4.35 -21.03 -0.98
N LEU A 20 3.41 -21.56 -0.19
CA LEU A 20 1.97 -21.45 -0.49
C LEU A 20 1.50 -19.98 -0.43
N LYS A 21 2.05 -19.19 0.50
CA LYS A 21 1.77 -17.76 0.59
C LYS A 21 2.34 -17.00 -0.61
N ILE A 22 3.60 -17.27 -0.98
CA ILE A 22 4.30 -16.66 -2.12
C ILE A 22 3.56 -16.98 -3.43
N ILE A 23 3.18 -18.24 -3.66
CA ILE A 23 2.40 -18.67 -4.83
C ILE A 23 1.07 -17.92 -4.89
N TYR A 24 0.37 -17.82 -3.76
CA TYR A 24 -0.90 -17.11 -3.71
C TYR A 24 -0.75 -15.64 -4.07
N VAL A 25 0.22 -14.94 -3.47
CA VAL A 25 0.46 -13.52 -3.76
C VAL A 25 0.91 -13.31 -5.20
N ALA A 26 1.83 -14.12 -5.71
CA ALA A 26 2.26 -14.06 -7.11
C ALA A 26 1.08 -14.25 -8.08
N GLY A 27 0.14 -15.15 -7.77
CA GLY A 27 -1.09 -15.36 -8.55
C GLY A 27 -2.10 -14.22 -8.49
N ARG A 28 -1.91 -13.23 -7.62
CA ARG A 28 -2.73 -12.00 -7.53
C ARG A 28 -2.12 -10.81 -8.27
N VAL A 29 -0.90 -10.97 -8.77
CA VAL A 29 -0.15 -9.96 -9.49
C VAL A 29 -0.21 -10.29 -10.99
N SER A 30 -0.33 -9.26 -11.82
CA SER A 30 -0.43 -9.42 -13.29
C SER A 30 0.41 -8.38 -14.02
N GLY A 31 0.57 -8.57 -15.33
CA GLY A 31 1.27 -7.62 -16.19
C GLY A 31 2.75 -7.44 -15.83
N ASP A 32 3.21 -6.19 -15.93
CA ASP A 32 4.62 -5.81 -15.75
C ASP A 32 5.16 -6.19 -14.37
N THR A 33 4.33 -6.07 -13.33
CA THR A 33 4.72 -6.48 -11.97
C THR A 33 5.06 -7.96 -11.91
N LEU A 34 4.25 -8.82 -12.55
CA LEU A 34 4.50 -10.25 -12.58
C LEU A 34 5.79 -10.56 -13.33
N ALA A 35 6.05 -9.87 -14.44
CA ALA A 35 7.28 -10.01 -15.19
C ALA A 35 8.51 -9.68 -14.32
N LEU A 36 8.46 -8.58 -13.56
CA LEU A 36 9.54 -8.14 -12.67
C LEU A 36 9.84 -9.13 -11.54
N ILE A 37 8.82 -9.72 -10.92
CA ILE A 37 9.02 -10.68 -9.83
C ILE A 37 9.30 -12.11 -10.31
N SER A 38 8.90 -12.46 -11.54
CA SER A 38 8.94 -13.83 -12.07
C SER A 38 10.34 -14.47 -12.05
N LEU A 39 11.39 -13.67 -12.21
CA LEU A 39 12.78 -14.14 -12.18
C LEU A 39 13.13 -14.72 -10.80
N ARG A 40 12.63 -14.12 -9.72
CA ARG A 40 12.86 -14.52 -8.32
C ARG A 40 11.82 -15.51 -7.80
N LEU A 41 10.76 -15.82 -8.58
CA LEU A 41 9.83 -16.89 -8.23
C LEU A 41 10.38 -18.29 -8.58
N ARG A 42 11.45 -18.38 -9.36
CA ARG A 42 12.06 -19.66 -9.75
C ARG A 42 12.91 -20.19 -8.59
N ALA A 43 12.59 -21.38 -8.09
CA ALA A 43 13.33 -22.04 -7.02
C ALA A 43 14.83 -22.29 -7.34
N THR A 44 15.21 -22.33 -8.61
CA THR A 44 16.61 -22.46 -9.04
C THR A 44 17.40 -21.14 -9.00
N ASN A 45 16.72 -20.01 -8.77
CA ASN A 45 17.35 -18.72 -8.61
C ASN A 45 17.97 -18.62 -7.21
N ARG A 46 19.25 -18.22 -7.13
CA ARG A 46 19.94 -17.98 -5.86
C ARG A 46 19.36 -16.84 -5.03
N HIS A 47 18.52 -16.00 -5.65
CA HIS A 47 17.80 -14.90 -5.03
C HIS A 47 16.28 -15.14 -5.02
N ALA A 48 15.87 -16.41 -5.05
CA ALA A 48 14.47 -16.76 -4.91
C ALA A 48 13.91 -16.20 -3.59
N TYR A 49 12.61 -15.88 -3.57
CA TYR A 49 11.97 -15.50 -2.32
C TYR A 49 11.84 -16.73 -1.43
N GLU A 50 12.40 -16.67 -0.23
CA GLU A 50 12.27 -17.72 0.78
C GLU A 50 11.10 -17.43 1.73
N THR A 51 10.75 -16.16 1.87
CA THR A 51 9.64 -15.71 2.72
C THR A 51 8.72 -14.75 1.97
N LEU A 52 7.45 -14.73 2.37
CA LEU A 52 6.47 -13.77 1.90
C LEU A 52 6.93 -12.32 2.15
N ASN A 53 7.63 -12.08 3.26
CA ASN A 53 8.12 -10.76 3.62
C ASN A 53 9.15 -10.23 2.62
N GLU A 54 10.00 -11.10 2.07
CA GLU A 54 10.94 -10.71 1.02
C GLU A 54 10.23 -10.32 -0.29
N LEU A 55 9.15 -11.04 -0.63
CA LEU A 55 8.33 -10.68 -1.78
C LEU A 55 7.65 -9.31 -1.56
N TYR A 56 7.08 -9.08 -0.37
CA TYR A 56 6.48 -7.78 -0.05
C TYR A 56 7.50 -6.65 -0.07
N LYS A 57 8.66 -6.82 0.54
CA LYS A 57 9.71 -5.81 0.53
C LYS A 57 10.16 -5.46 -0.90
N HIS A 58 10.33 -6.47 -1.77
CA HIS A 58 10.70 -6.20 -3.15
C HIS A 58 9.56 -5.53 -3.94
N LEU A 59 8.30 -5.91 -3.71
CA LEU A 59 7.15 -5.22 -4.29
C LEU A 59 7.05 -3.78 -3.80
N GLU A 60 7.33 -3.52 -2.52
CA GLU A 60 7.45 -2.17 -1.99
C GLU A 60 8.58 -1.44 -2.72
N GLU A 61 9.82 -1.93 -2.73
CA GLU A 61 10.95 -1.30 -3.43
C GLU A 61 10.67 -0.96 -4.92
N LEU A 62 9.90 -1.80 -5.63
CA LEU A 62 9.53 -1.57 -7.03
C LEU A 62 8.52 -0.43 -7.22
N TYR A 63 7.66 -0.17 -6.23
CA TYR A 63 6.57 0.80 -6.30
C TYR A 63 6.66 1.91 -5.26
N ASP A 64 7.68 1.87 -4.41
CA ASP A 64 7.91 2.88 -3.39
C ASP A 64 8.40 4.13 -4.10
N ASP A 65 7.55 5.15 -4.08
CA ASP A 65 7.98 6.50 -4.39
C ASP A 65 8.76 6.97 -3.16
N PRO A 66 10.10 7.18 -3.24
CA PRO A 66 10.88 7.63 -2.09
C PRO A 66 10.43 9.00 -1.58
N ASN A 67 9.67 9.75 -2.39
CA ASN A 67 9.06 11.01 -2.00
C ASN A 67 7.60 10.87 -1.58
N LYS A 68 7.05 9.65 -1.46
CA LYS A 68 5.61 9.43 -1.18
C LYS A 68 5.14 10.18 0.06
N GLU A 69 5.87 10.09 1.16
CA GLU A 69 5.53 10.80 2.41
C GLU A 69 5.53 12.32 2.19
N ARG A 70 6.61 12.85 1.59
CA ARG A 70 6.74 14.28 1.30
C ARG A 70 5.66 14.77 0.33
N ASN A 71 5.36 13.99 -0.69
CA ASN A 71 4.33 14.27 -1.69
C ASN A 71 2.95 14.25 -1.04
N ALA A 72 2.69 13.31 -0.13
CA ALA A 72 1.45 13.25 0.65
C ALA A 72 1.32 14.42 1.63
N GLN A 73 2.40 14.84 2.29
CA GLN A 73 2.42 16.04 3.13
C GLN A 73 2.16 17.31 2.31
N GLN A 74 2.75 17.43 1.12
CA GLN A 74 2.50 18.57 0.25
C GLN A 74 1.06 18.56 -0.27
N ALA A 75 0.57 17.41 -0.74
CA ALA A 75 -0.82 17.25 -1.17
C ALA A 75 -1.80 17.53 -0.03
N PHE A 76 -1.48 17.15 1.21
CA PHE A 76 -2.28 17.48 2.38
C PHE A 76 -2.34 18.99 2.61
N LYS A 77 -1.20 19.71 2.53
CA LYS A 77 -1.19 21.18 2.67
C LYS A 77 -2.09 21.86 1.65
N ASP A 78 -2.02 21.39 0.41
CA ASP A 78 -2.76 21.94 -0.72
C ASP A 78 -4.21 21.42 -0.81
N LEU A 79 -4.59 20.45 0.03
CA LEU A 79 -5.91 19.84 0.01
C LEU A 79 -6.96 20.84 0.50
N THR A 80 -7.97 21.08 -0.34
CA THR A 80 -9.21 21.79 -0.01
C THR A 80 -10.39 21.08 -0.68
N ILE A 81 -11.59 21.22 -0.13
CA ILE A 81 -12.79 20.64 -0.73
C ILE A 81 -13.09 21.33 -2.07
N LYS A 82 -13.28 20.54 -3.12
CA LYS A 82 -13.56 21.08 -4.46
C LYS A 82 -15.04 21.35 -4.64
N LYS A 83 -15.38 22.33 -5.50
CA LYS A 83 -16.76 22.61 -5.88
C LYS A 83 -17.41 21.35 -6.49
N GLY A 84 -18.52 20.91 -5.89
CA GLY A 84 -19.26 19.72 -6.33
C GLY A 84 -18.73 18.39 -5.79
N GLN A 85 -17.65 18.40 -5.00
CA GLN A 85 -17.17 17.23 -4.29
C GLN A 85 -18.02 16.98 -3.04
N THR A 86 -18.34 15.71 -2.77
CA THR A 86 -19.02 15.35 -1.53
C THR A 86 -18.06 15.39 -0.34
N PHE A 87 -18.60 15.62 0.86
CA PHE A 87 -17.80 15.57 2.07
C PHE A 87 -17.12 14.19 2.25
N GLN A 88 -17.80 13.10 1.89
CA GLN A 88 -17.27 11.75 2.03
C GLN A 88 -16.05 11.50 1.13
N GLU A 89 -16.11 11.96 -0.12
CA GLU A 89 -14.98 11.88 -1.06
C GLU A 89 -13.79 12.72 -0.57
N PHE A 90 -14.06 13.93 -0.10
CA PHE A 90 -13.05 14.80 0.47
C PHE A 90 -12.42 14.19 1.74
N TYR A 91 -13.24 13.71 2.67
CA TYR A 91 -12.80 13.13 3.94
C TYR A 91 -11.97 11.85 3.72
N ALA A 92 -12.33 11.04 2.72
CA ALA A 92 -11.52 9.88 2.32
C ALA A 92 -10.12 10.30 1.82
N LEU A 93 -10.02 11.36 1.01
CA LEU A 93 -8.73 11.91 0.56
C LEU A 93 -7.94 12.53 1.72
N PHE A 94 -8.62 13.25 2.61
CA PHE A 94 -8.03 13.83 3.82
C PHE A 94 -7.37 12.74 4.68
N LEU A 95 -8.12 11.69 5.05
CA LEU A 95 -7.58 10.57 5.84
C LEU A 95 -6.45 9.84 5.12
N ARG A 96 -6.55 9.67 3.80
CA ARG A 96 -5.49 9.05 3.01
C ARG A 96 -4.18 9.85 3.10
N HIS A 97 -4.22 11.17 2.92
CA HIS A 97 -3.03 12.01 2.99
C HIS A 97 -2.44 12.09 4.40
N VAL A 98 -3.26 12.04 5.45
CA VAL A 98 -2.79 11.94 6.84
C VAL A 98 -2.01 10.65 7.06
N ALA A 99 -2.54 9.52 6.59
CA ALA A 99 -1.89 8.23 6.72
C ALA A 99 -0.62 8.14 5.87
N ASP A 100 -0.69 8.49 4.58
CA ASP A 100 0.44 8.42 3.65
C ASP A 100 1.55 9.43 4.00
N GLY A 101 1.21 10.58 4.59
CA GLY A 101 2.15 11.64 4.98
C GLY A 101 2.62 11.57 6.44
N ASN A 102 2.18 10.55 7.19
CA ASN A 102 2.47 10.37 8.61
C ASN A 102 2.19 11.64 9.45
N ILE A 103 1.06 12.29 9.18
CA ILE A 103 0.71 13.59 9.77
C ILE A 103 0.16 13.39 11.19
N SER A 104 0.62 14.23 12.13
CA SER A 104 0.20 14.19 13.53
C SER A 104 -1.31 14.36 13.68
N LEU A 105 -1.93 13.52 14.52
CA LEU A 105 -3.37 13.56 14.79
C LEU A 105 -3.80 14.73 15.69
N ARG A 106 -2.85 15.46 16.30
CA ARG A 106 -3.13 16.44 17.37
C ARG A 106 -4.00 17.61 16.91
N ASP A 107 -3.89 18.01 15.65
CA ASP A 107 -4.54 19.23 15.12
C ASP A 107 -5.47 18.95 13.94
N LEU A 108 -5.82 17.68 13.71
CA LEU A 108 -6.60 17.27 12.53
C LEU A 108 -7.99 17.90 12.43
N LYS A 109 -8.60 18.26 13.57
CA LYS A 109 -9.93 18.85 13.57
C LYS A 109 -9.90 20.28 13.03
N ASP A 110 -8.87 21.05 13.38
CA ASP A 110 -8.71 22.42 12.92
C ASP A 110 -8.31 22.44 11.44
N GLU A 111 -7.36 21.58 11.06
CA GLU A 111 -6.99 21.33 9.65
C GLU A 111 -8.19 20.89 8.80
N LEU A 112 -9.06 20.02 9.34
CA LEU A 112 -10.26 19.60 8.63
C LEU A 112 -11.19 20.78 8.37
N ASN A 113 -11.40 21.64 9.38
CA ASN A 113 -12.27 22.81 9.24
C ASN A 113 -11.72 23.82 8.24
N ASP A 114 -10.41 24.12 8.31
CA ASP A 114 -9.76 25.09 7.43
C ASP A 114 -9.85 24.68 5.95
N LYS A 115 -9.84 23.38 5.67
CA LYS A 115 -9.89 22.83 4.31
C LYS A 115 -11.31 22.69 3.73
N LEU A 116 -12.33 22.92 4.56
CA LEU A 116 -13.73 22.95 4.16
C LEU A 116 -14.22 24.36 3.79
N LEU A 117 -13.42 25.39 4.08
CA LEU A 117 -13.68 26.80 3.75
C LEU A 117 -13.21 27.15 2.33
#